data_AF-A0A955DU70-F1
#
_entry.id   AF-A0A955DU70-F1
#
_cell.length_a   1.000
_cell.length_b   1.000
_cell.length_c   1.000
_cell.angle_alpha   90.00
_cell.angle_beta   90.00
_cell.angle_gamma   90.00
#
_symmetry.space_group_name_H-M   'P 1'
#
loop_
_entity.id
_entity.type
_entity.pdbx_description
1 polymer ?
#
loop_
_entity_poly.entity_id
_entity_poly.type
_entity_poly.pdbx_seq_one_letter_code
_entity_poly.pdbx_strand_id
1 'polypeptide(L)'
;LTRADAFFALGRELGDDAATRRWVWYGDLACAWWPAQGTHDPAEIPPEIPVLVLGSTWDPATPYTWGERVFERQDGARMVRVEGGPHVVYGRGDPCVDDVVDSFVLHHRLPAEPITECQGLEHEYTPLSPRSAVELLDALDGMLSTDTEIYFLPEYASWDGFYPLEIGCPYGGSMVAALSDDGWVEQFGFERCAFVDDFELTGSGEYDVWLDQTTFDAQIGGYADGQLHYSREADGATSVHGRWGGRVVDLGDGP
;
A
#
# COMPACT_ATOMS: atom_id res chain seq x y z
N LEU A 1 -9.06 -8.98 -30.31
CA LEU A 1 -8.39 -8.45 -29.11
C LEU A 1 -8.10 -9.66 -28.22
N THR A 2 -6.83 -9.88 -27.90
CA THR A 2 -6.43 -10.84 -26.85
C THR A 2 -6.93 -10.37 -25.48
N ARG A 3 -6.89 -11.23 -24.45
CA ARG A 3 -7.18 -10.81 -23.07
C ARG A 3 -6.26 -9.65 -22.64
N ALA A 4 -4.98 -9.73 -23.01
CA ALA A 4 -4.02 -8.64 -22.81
C ALA A 4 -4.40 -7.35 -23.54
N ASP A 5 -4.84 -7.42 -24.80
CA ASP A 5 -5.26 -6.20 -25.53
C ASP A 5 -6.46 -5.51 -24.85
N ALA A 6 -7.40 -6.30 -24.34
CA ALA A 6 -8.57 -5.79 -23.61
C ALA A 6 -8.17 -5.18 -22.26
N PHE A 7 -7.25 -5.84 -21.54
CA PHE A 7 -6.70 -5.35 -20.28
C PHE A 7 -6.04 -3.98 -20.47
N PHE A 8 -5.13 -3.85 -21.45
CA PHE A 8 -4.49 -2.58 -21.74
C PHE A 8 -5.43 -1.50 -22.29
N ALA A 9 -6.49 -1.90 -23.00
CA ALA A 9 -7.51 -0.94 -23.44
C ALA A 9 -8.28 -0.35 -22.26
N LEU A 10 -8.67 -1.17 -21.29
CA LEU A 10 -9.30 -0.72 -20.05
C LEU A 10 -8.35 0.18 -19.24
N GLY A 11 -7.06 -0.15 -19.18
CA GLY A 11 -6.08 0.68 -18.47
C GLY A 11 -5.97 2.08 -19.06
N ARG A 12 -5.98 2.18 -20.39
CA ARG A 12 -6.02 3.47 -21.10
C ARG A 12 -7.33 4.24 -20.90
N GLU A 13 -8.45 3.53 -20.73
CA GLU A 13 -9.76 4.15 -20.47
C GLU A 13 -9.83 4.75 -19.06
N LEU A 14 -9.28 4.05 -18.06
CA LEU A 14 -9.21 4.56 -16.69
C LEU A 14 -8.23 5.73 -16.53
N GLY A 15 -7.20 5.83 -17.38
CA GLY A 15 -6.22 6.91 -17.32
C GLY A 15 -5.51 6.95 -15.97
N ASP A 16 -5.48 8.11 -15.32
CA ASP A 16 -4.79 8.32 -14.04
C ASP A 16 -5.36 7.48 -12.89
N ASP A 17 -6.62 7.03 -12.98
CA ASP A 17 -7.23 6.12 -12.00
C ASP A 17 -6.62 4.71 -12.04
N ALA A 18 -5.91 4.35 -13.13
CA ALA A 18 -5.17 3.10 -13.17
C ALA A 18 -3.96 3.12 -12.22
N ALA A 19 -3.29 4.27 -12.08
CA ALA A 19 -2.15 4.43 -11.19
C ALA A 19 -2.55 4.33 -9.71
N THR A 20 -3.71 4.89 -9.34
CA THR A 20 -4.27 4.76 -7.97
C THR A 20 -4.78 3.36 -7.64
N ARG A 21 -4.95 2.50 -8.66
CA ARG A 21 -5.33 1.10 -8.54
C ARG A 21 -4.21 0.15 -8.95
N ARG A 22 -2.94 0.57 -8.79
CA ARG A 22 -1.76 -0.22 -9.21
C ARG A 22 -1.83 -1.67 -8.73
N TRP A 23 -2.25 -1.91 -7.49
CA TRP A 23 -2.39 -3.27 -6.94
C TRP A 23 -3.36 -4.16 -7.72
N VAL A 24 -4.48 -3.61 -8.19
CA VAL A 24 -5.44 -4.33 -9.03
C VAL A 24 -4.87 -4.58 -10.42
N TRP A 25 -4.22 -3.56 -11.00
CA TRP A 25 -3.62 -3.66 -12.32
C TRP A 25 -2.46 -4.65 -12.38
N TYR A 26 -1.55 -4.64 -11.41
CA TYR A 26 -0.44 -5.58 -11.35
C TYR A 26 -0.90 -6.99 -10.99
N GLY A 27 -1.84 -7.12 -10.05
CA GLY A 27 -2.39 -8.41 -9.65
C GLY A 27 -3.07 -9.15 -10.80
N ASP A 28 -3.88 -8.44 -11.59
CA ASP A 28 -4.65 -9.05 -12.68
C ASP A 28 -3.84 -9.19 -13.99
N LEU A 29 -2.68 -8.51 -14.10
CA LEU A 29 -1.83 -8.54 -15.29
C LEU A 29 -1.43 -9.98 -15.65
N ALA A 30 -1.04 -10.78 -14.66
CA ALA A 30 -0.67 -12.19 -14.87
C ALA A 30 -1.82 -13.01 -15.47
N CYS A 31 -3.07 -12.71 -15.09
CA CYS A 31 -4.26 -13.39 -15.61
C CYS A 31 -4.48 -13.14 -17.11
N ALA A 32 -4.01 -12.01 -17.64
CA ALA A 32 -4.15 -11.68 -19.06
C ALA A 32 -3.34 -12.61 -19.98
N TRP A 33 -2.22 -13.16 -19.50
CA TRP A 33 -1.41 -14.16 -20.22
C TRP A 33 -1.53 -15.58 -19.67
N TRP A 34 -2.31 -15.79 -18.61
CA TRP A 34 -2.48 -17.12 -18.03
C TRP A 34 -3.00 -18.11 -19.08
N PRO A 35 -2.30 -19.22 -19.34
CA PRO A 35 -2.59 -20.09 -20.49
C PRO A 35 -3.87 -20.91 -20.31
N ALA A 36 -4.36 -21.03 -19.07
CA ALA A 36 -5.59 -21.72 -18.75
C ALA A 36 -6.77 -20.75 -18.56
N GLN A 37 -7.98 -21.28 -18.73
CA GLN A 37 -9.21 -20.60 -18.35
C GLN A 37 -9.52 -20.91 -16.87
N GLY A 38 -10.01 -19.91 -16.12
CA GLY A 38 -10.55 -20.15 -14.79
C GLY A 38 -11.70 -21.15 -14.86
N THR A 39 -11.68 -22.17 -13.99
CA THR A 39 -12.62 -23.30 -14.02
C THR A 39 -13.78 -23.17 -13.05
N HIS A 40 -13.83 -22.07 -12.28
CA HIS A 40 -14.81 -21.85 -11.24
C HIS A 40 -15.64 -20.62 -11.55
N ASP A 41 -16.95 -20.82 -11.67
CA ASP A 41 -17.93 -19.75 -11.60
C ASP A 41 -18.22 -19.41 -10.13
N PRO A 42 -18.69 -18.18 -9.82
CA PRO A 42 -19.20 -17.86 -8.50
C PRO A 42 -20.26 -18.86 -8.06
N ALA A 43 -20.04 -19.51 -6.92
CA ALA A 43 -20.98 -20.48 -6.34
C ALA A 43 -21.81 -19.83 -5.23
N GLU A 44 -23.02 -20.36 -5.03
CA GLU A 44 -23.84 -20.00 -3.87
C GLU A 44 -23.25 -20.61 -2.59
N ILE A 45 -23.44 -19.91 -1.47
CA ILE A 45 -23.10 -20.42 -0.15
C ILE A 45 -24.23 -21.36 0.29
N PRO A 46 -23.96 -22.59 0.77
CA PRO A 46 -25.02 -23.47 1.23
C PRO A 46 -25.79 -22.83 2.41
N PRO A 47 -27.14 -22.87 2.42
CA PRO A 47 -27.95 -22.21 3.44
C PRO A 47 -27.65 -22.63 4.90
N GLU A 48 -27.13 -23.85 5.09
CA GLU A 48 -26.79 -24.40 6.39
C GLU A 48 -25.50 -23.82 7.00
N ILE A 49 -24.70 -23.08 6.22
CA ILE A 49 -23.44 -22.49 6.68
C ILE A 49 -23.72 -21.15 7.35
N PRO A 50 -23.40 -20.99 8.65
CA PRO A 50 -23.47 -19.70 9.32
C PRO A 50 -22.49 -18.72 8.68
N VAL A 51 -22.96 -17.51 8.34
CA VAL A 51 -22.14 -16.47 7.71
C VAL A 51 -22.15 -15.21 8.56
N LEU A 52 -20.94 -14.74 8.88
CA LEU A 52 -20.68 -13.42 9.45
C LEU A 52 -19.87 -12.61 8.44
N VAL A 53 -20.44 -11.50 7.97
CA VAL A 53 -19.80 -10.57 7.05
C VAL A 53 -19.25 -9.39 7.84
N LEU A 54 -18.03 -8.96 7.55
CA LEU A 54 -17.44 -7.76 8.15
C LEU A 54 -17.21 -6.75 7.04
N GLY A 55 -17.53 -5.47 7.29
CA GLY A 55 -17.28 -4.41 6.32
C GLY A 55 -17.17 -3.05 6.98
N SER A 56 -16.23 -2.24 6.48
CA SER A 56 -16.03 -0.85 6.89
C SER A 56 -16.48 0.09 5.77
N THR A 57 -17.08 1.23 6.10
CA THR A 57 -17.64 2.14 5.07
C THR A 57 -16.57 2.88 4.27
N TRP A 58 -15.32 2.89 4.75
CA TRP A 58 -14.16 3.49 4.05
C TRP A 58 -13.18 2.47 3.46
N ASP A 59 -13.52 1.17 3.41
CA ASP A 59 -12.64 0.15 2.82
C ASP A 59 -12.28 0.46 1.35
N PRO A 60 -11.02 0.78 1.01
CA PRO A 60 -10.62 1.11 -0.35
C PRO A 60 -10.38 -0.12 -1.24
N ALA A 61 -10.14 -1.31 -0.64
CA ALA A 61 -9.73 -2.52 -1.37
C ALA A 61 -10.92 -3.45 -1.65
N THR A 62 -11.81 -3.60 -0.66
CA THR A 62 -13.07 -4.34 -0.79
C THR A 62 -14.24 -3.46 -0.39
N PRO A 63 -14.75 -2.61 -1.32
CA PRO A 63 -15.79 -1.62 -1.01
C PRO A 63 -16.96 -2.21 -0.24
N TYR A 64 -17.46 -1.49 0.76
CA TYR A 64 -18.55 -1.93 1.66
C TYR A 64 -19.74 -2.59 0.94
N THR A 65 -20.16 -2.02 -0.19
CA THR A 65 -21.28 -2.52 -1.02
C THR A 65 -21.07 -3.95 -1.55
N TRP A 66 -19.82 -4.43 -1.63
CA TRP A 66 -19.53 -5.81 -1.99
C TRP A 66 -19.87 -6.75 -0.83
N GLY A 67 -19.56 -6.35 0.41
CA GLY A 67 -19.95 -7.05 1.63
C GLY A 67 -21.47 -7.08 1.80
N GLU A 68 -22.16 -5.95 1.56
CA GLU A 68 -23.64 -5.90 1.59
C GLU A 68 -24.26 -6.94 0.64
N ARG A 69 -23.72 -7.09 -0.57
CA ARG A 69 -24.19 -8.10 -1.52
C ARG A 69 -23.99 -9.53 -1.05
N VAL A 70 -22.94 -9.82 -0.27
CA VAL A 70 -22.75 -11.15 0.33
C VAL A 70 -23.78 -11.37 1.43
N PHE A 71 -23.99 -10.37 2.28
CA PHE A 71 -24.99 -10.40 3.35
C PHE A 71 -26.41 -10.60 2.82
N GLU A 72 -26.80 -9.90 1.76
CA GLU A 72 -28.12 -9.98 1.13
C GLU A 72 -28.40 -11.32 0.44
N ARG A 73 -27.36 -12.02 -0.01
CA ARG A 73 -27.50 -13.29 -0.75
C ARG A 73 -27.65 -14.51 0.14
N GLN A 74 -27.28 -14.40 1.42
CA GLN A 74 -27.28 -15.53 2.34
C GLN A 74 -28.34 -15.34 3.43
N ASP A 75 -29.40 -16.15 3.36
CA ASP A 75 -30.44 -16.18 4.39
C ASP A 75 -29.82 -16.51 5.76
N GLY A 76 -30.15 -15.68 6.75
CA GLY A 76 -29.65 -15.86 8.11
C GLY A 76 -28.21 -15.41 8.35
N ALA A 77 -27.55 -14.80 7.36
CA ALA A 77 -26.26 -14.13 7.58
C ALA A 77 -26.38 -13.02 8.63
N ARG A 78 -25.25 -12.65 9.22
CA ARG A 78 -25.08 -11.45 10.05
C ARG A 78 -23.98 -10.57 9.48
N MET A 79 -24.06 -9.28 9.79
CA MET A 79 -23.07 -8.32 9.37
C MET A 79 -22.57 -7.49 10.57
N VAL A 80 -21.27 -7.20 10.59
CA VAL A 80 -20.72 -6.09 11.37
C VAL A 80 -20.43 -4.96 10.39
N ARG A 81 -21.13 -3.83 10.57
CA ARG A 81 -20.92 -2.59 9.83
C ARG A 81 -20.07 -1.65 10.69
N VAL A 82 -18.87 -1.34 10.22
CA VAL A 82 -17.99 -0.36 10.86
C VAL A 82 -18.14 0.96 10.12
N GLU A 83 -18.65 2.00 10.78
CA GLU A 83 -18.68 3.35 10.21
C GLU A 83 -17.26 3.92 10.18
N GLY A 84 -16.78 4.34 9.00
CA GLY A 84 -15.38 4.63 8.75
C GLY A 84 -14.56 3.35 8.67
N GLY A 85 -13.32 3.39 9.16
CA GLY A 85 -12.46 2.22 9.37
C GLY A 85 -11.64 1.76 8.14
N PRO A 86 -10.61 0.94 8.36
CA PRO A 86 -9.67 0.52 7.31
C PRO A 86 -10.18 -0.69 6.52
N HIS A 87 -9.40 -1.11 5.51
CA HIS A 87 -9.47 -2.46 4.98
C HIS A 87 -9.09 -3.49 6.05
N VAL A 88 -9.89 -4.56 6.19
CA VAL A 88 -9.85 -5.54 7.29
C VAL A 88 -10.15 -4.91 8.65
N VAL A 89 -11.19 -5.37 9.35
CA VAL A 89 -11.61 -4.76 10.63
C VAL A 89 -11.39 -5.62 11.87
N TYR A 90 -11.20 -6.93 11.69
CA TYR A 90 -10.94 -7.85 12.80
C TYR A 90 -9.45 -7.88 13.19
N GLY A 91 -9.17 -8.08 14.48
CA GLY A 91 -7.83 -8.22 15.03
C GLY A 91 -7.10 -6.88 15.20
N ARG A 92 -7.84 -5.78 15.22
CA ARG A 92 -7.30 -4.41 15.34
C ARG A 92 -7.44 -3.82 16.75
N GLY A 93 -7.99 -4.58 17.69
CA GLY A 93 -8.15 -4.16 19.08
C GLY A 93 -9.42 -3.34 19.34
N ASP A 94 -10.39 -3.36 18.43
CA ASP A 94 -11.73 -2.80 18.65
C ASP A 94 -12.65 -3.91 19.19
N PRO A 95 -13.03 -3.89 20.48
CA PRO A 95 -13.89 -4.92 21.06
C PRO A 95 -15.26 -5.01 20.39
N CYS A 96 -15.76 -3.94 19.75
CA CYS A 96 -17.04 -3.99 19.04
C CYS A 96 -17.02 -5.01 17.90
N VAL A 97 -15.89 -5.10 17.19
CA VAL A 97 -15.68 -6.05 16.11
C VAL A 97 -15.11 -7.37 16.64
N ASP A 98 -14.05 -7.28 17.45
CA ASP A 98 -13.25 -8.43 17.87
C ASP A 98 -14.07 -9.39 18.73
N ASP A 99 -14.87 -8.90 19.69
CA ASP A 99 -15.71 -9.77 20.53
C ASP A 99 -16.80 -10.48 19.72
N VAL A 100 -17.33 -9.85 18.67
CA VAL A 100 -18.33 -10.45 17.78
C VAL A 100 -17.72 -11.60 16.98
N VAL A 101 -16.54 -11.37 16.39
CA VAL A 101 -15.83 -12.39 15.61
C VAL A 101 -15.37 -13.52 16.52
N ASP A 102 -14.82 -13.23 17.70
CA ASP A 102 -14.39 -14.24 18.66
C ASP A 102 -15.56 -15.09 19.15
N SER A 103 -16.70 -14.48 19.46
CA SER A 103 -17.93 -15.21 19.83
C SER A 103 -18.41 -16.12 18.68
N PHE A 104 -18.31 -15.66 17.44
CA PHE A 104 -18.67 -16.46 16.27
C PHE A 104 -17.72 -17.64 16.08
N VAL A 105 -16.41 -17.41 16.08
CA VAL A 105 -15.41 -18.45 15.78
C VAL A 105 -15.23 -19.42 16.96
N LEU A 106 -15.17 -18.92 18.20
CA LEU A 106 -14.88 -19.75 19.38
C LEU A 106 -16.13 -20.43 19.96
N HIS A 107 -17.30 -19.83 19.77
CA HIS A 107 -18.53 -20.29 20.40
C HIS A 107 -19.67 -20.57 19.42
N HIS A 108 -19.45 -20.40 18.12
CA HIS A 108 -20.43 -20.60 17.06
C HIS A 108 -21.69 -19.74 17.28
N ARG A 109 -21.51 -18.52 17.81
CA ARG A 109 -22.60 -17.59 18.13
C ARG A 109 -22.56 -16.39 17.22
N LEU A 110 -23.59 -16.28 16.37
CA LEU A 110 -23.85 -15.08 15.59
C LEU A 110 -24.53 -14.00 16.46
N PRO A 111 -24.34 -12.70 16.12
CA PRO A 111 -25.13 -11.61 16.69
C PRO A 111 -26.65 -11.85 16.60
N ALA A 112 -27.38 -11.36 17.60
CA ALA A 112 -28.84 -11.47 17.60
C ALA A 112 -29.46 -10.64 16.46
N GLU A 113 -29.06 -9.38 16.37
CA GLU A 113 -29.49 -8.45 15.33
C GLU A 113 -28.83 -8.78 13.98
N PRO A 114 -29.52 -8.58 12.85
CA PRO A 114 -28.96 -8.81 11.51
C PRO A 114 -27.67 -8.03 11.24
N ILE A 115 -27.58 -6.80 11.76
CA ILE A 115 -26.43 -5.90 11.61
C ILE A 115 -26.03 -5.38 12.99
N THR A 116 -24.74 -5.53 13.33
CA THR A 116 -24.09 -4.86 14.45
C THR A 116 -23.39 -3.62 13.94
N GLU A 117 -23.70 -2.45 14.51
CA GLU A 117 -23.06 -1.18 14.16
C GLU A 117 -21.88 -0.90 15.10
N CYS A 118 -20.70 -0.69 14.52
CA CYS A 118 -19.47 -0.30 15.21
C CYS A 118 -18.94 1.02 14.65
N GLN A 119 -18.12 1.72 15.44
CA GLN A 119 -17.40 2.90 14.99
C GLN A 119 -15.97 2.50 14.67
N GLY A 120 -15.45 2.91 13.51
CA GLY A 120 -14.08 2.62 13.13
C GLY A 120 -13.10 3.30 14.09
N LEU A 121 -11.96 2.65 14.31
CA LEU A 121 -10.84 3.29 14.99
C LEU A 121 -10.41 4.50 14.15
N GLU A 122 -10.58 5.69 14.71
CA GLU A 122 -10.07 6.92 14.11
C GLU A 122 -8.55 6.90 14.19
N HIS A 123 -7.90 6.87 13.03
CA HIS A 123 -6.48 7.21 12.92
C HIS A 123 -6.37 8.66 12.45
N GLU A 124 -5.30 9.33 12.87
CA GLU A 124 -4.96 10.63 12.30
C GLU A 124 -4.84 10.49 10.79
N TYR A 125 -5.40 11.45 10.05
CA TYR A 125 -5.35 11.42 8.61
C TYR A 125 -3.89 11.51 8.14
N THR A 126 -3.39 10.44 7.53
CA THR A 126 -2.10 10.46 6.85
C THR A 126 -2.31 10.96 5.42
N PRO A 127 -1.76 12.14 5.04
CA PRO A 127 -1.82 12.61 3.66
C PRO A 127 -1.08 11.64 2.73
N LEU A 128 -1.57 11.53 1.50
CA LEU A 128 -0.85 10.82 0.45
C LEU A 128 0.42 11.57 0.09
N SER A 129 1.44 10.84 -0.37
CA SER A 129 2.64 11.44 -0.93
C SER A 129 2.28 12.43 -2.06
N PRO A 130 2.84 13.65 -2.06
CA PRO A 130 2.56 14.64 -3.08
C PRO A 130 2.94 14.15 -4.47
N ARG A 131 2.17 14.56 -5.49
CA ARG A 131 2.45 14.13 -6.87
C ARG A 131 3.57 14.90 -7.53
N SER A 132 3.81 16.13 -7.10
CA SER A 132 4.77 17.05 -7.70
C SER A 132 5.63 17.73 -6.64
N ALA A 133 6.90 17.96 -6.96
CA ALA A 133 7.86 18.59 -6.07
C ALA A 133 7.44 20.00 -5.60
N VAL A 134 6.56 20.68 -6.36
CA VAL A 134 6.03 22.00 -5.97
C VAL A 134 5.03 21.94 -4.81
N GLU A 135 4.48 20.76 -4.53
CA GLU A 135 3.55 20.50 -3.43
C GLU A 135 4.26 20.04 -2.16
N LEU A 136 5.55 19.70 -2.25
CA LEU A 136 6.34 19.30 -1.09
C LEU A 136 6.43 20.43 -0.07
N LEU A 137 6.21 20.09 1.19
CA LEU A 137 6.37 21.02 2.30
C LEU A 137 7.84 21.43 2.46
N ASP A 138 8.74 20.46 2.39
CA ASP A 138 10.19 20.64 2.48
C ASP A 138 10.95 19.41 1.94
N ALA A 139 12.26 19.35 2.20
CA ALA A 139 13.11 18.24 1.79
C ALA A 139 12.81 16.93 2.52
N LEU A 140 12.31 16.99 3.77
CA LEU A 140 11.96 15.79 4.54
C LEU A 140 10.75 15.13 3.91
N ASP A 141 9.73 15.92 3.57
CA ASP A 141 8.52 15.47 2.88
C ASP A 141 8.84 14.75 1.55
N GLY A 142 9.82 15.24 0.79
CA GLY A 142 10.27 14.59 -0.46
C GLY A 142 10.95 13.24 -0.25
N MET A 143 11.83 13.13 0.76
CA MET A 143 12.51 11.88 1.08
C MET A 143 11.56 10.87 1.73
N LEU A 144 10.68 11.31 2.63
CA LEU A 144 9.63 10.49 3.24
C LEU A 144 8.65 9.97 2.20
N SER A 145 8.29 10.79 1.21
CA SER A 145 7.46 10.36 0.09
C SER A 145 8.13 9.28 -0.75
N THR A 146 9.45 9.37 -0.97
CA THR A 146 10.21 8.32 -1.66
C THR A 146 10.19 7.02 -0.86
N ASP A 147 10.49 7.08 0.43
CA ASP A 147 10.46 5.93 1.34
C ASP A 147 9.09 5.23 1.34
N THR A 148 8.03 6.03 1.53
CA THR A 148 6.64 5.56 1.52
C THR A 148 6.29 4.90 0.19
N GLU A 149 6.61 5.54 -0.93
CA GLU A 149 6.26 4.99 -2.24
C GLU A 149 6.98 3.67 -2.52
N ILE A 150 8.25 3.53 -2.17
CA ILE A 150 8.99 2.25 -2.30
C ILE A 150 8.24 1.13 -1.58
N TYR A 151 7.85 1.34 -0.31
CA TYR A 151 7.15 0.33 0.48
C TYR A 151 5.81 -0.10 -0.16
N PHE A 152 5.12 0.83 -0.81
CA PHE A 152 3.82 0.55 -1.44
C PHE A 152 3.92 0.17 -2.92
N LEU A 153 5.12 0.03 -3.51
CA LEU A 153 5.31 -0.48 -4.86
C LEU A 153 4.96 -1.98 -4.92
N PRO A 154 3.99 -2.40 -5.78
CA PRO A 154 3.60 -3.80 -5.89
C PRO A 154 4.75 -4.73 -6.27
N GLU A 155 5.66 -4.28 -7.15
CA GLU A 155 6.81 -5.05 -7.60
C GLU A 155 7.78 -5.32 -6.45
N TYR A 156 8.05 -4.32 -5.61
CA TYR A 156 8.91 -4.46 -4.44
C TYR A 156 8.23 -5.28 -3.33
N ALA A 157 6.95 -5.01 -3.04
CA ALA A 157 6.21 -5.77 -2.04
C ALA A 157 5.95 -7.24 -2.41
N SER A 158 5.98 -7.57 -3.71
CA SER A 158 5.87 -8.95 -4.21
C SER A 158 7.24 -9.60 -4.49
N TRP A 159 8.32 -8.88 -4.22
CA TRP A 159 9.67 -9.34 -4.47
C TRP A 159 10.04 -10.49 -3.54
N ASP A 160 10.70 -11.51 -4.09
CA ASP A 160 11.07 -12.73 -3.36
C ASP A 160 12.45 -12.65 -2.69
N GLY A 161 13.19 -11.55 -2.90
CA GLY A 161 14.53 -11.34 -2.35
C GLY A 161 15.63 -12.19 -2.98
N PHE A 162 15.32 -13.07 -3.95
CA PHE A 162 16.31 -14.02 -4.50
C PHE A 162 17.17 -13.43 -5.62
N TYR A 163 16.60 -12.52 -6.41
CA TYR A 163 17.29 -11.86 -7.51
C TYR A 163 17.12 -10.36 -7.41
N PRO A 164 18.10 -9.55 -7.82
CA PRO A 164 17.92 -8.11 -7.88
C PRO A 164 16.66 -7.74 -8.68
N LEU A 165 15.82 -6.90 -8.09
CA LEU A 165 14.64 -6.34 -8.71
C LEU A 165 15.03 -5.01 -9.36
N GLU A 166 14.80 -4.87 -10.66
CA GLU A 166 14.97 -3.60 -11.39
C GLU A 166 13.60 -3.09 -11.83
N ILE A 167 13.25 -1.87 -11.42
CA ILE A 167 11.95 -1.25 -11.66
C ILE A 167 12.10 0.19 -12.14
N GLY A 168 11.19 0.63 -13.01
CA GLY A 168 11.07 2.03 -13.41
C GLY A 168 10.28 2.83 -12.37
N CYS A 169 10.71 4.05 -12.07
CA CYS A 169 10.00 4.89 -11.11
C CYS A 169 8.84 5.65 -11.79
N PRO A 170 7.75 5.96 -11.07
CA PRO A 170 6.51 6.47 -11.68
C PRO A 170 6.65 7.71 -12.56
N TYR A 171 7.56 8.62 -12.23
CA TYR A 171 7.80 9.86 -12.97
C TYR A 171 9.13 9.88 -13.74
N GLY A 172 9.80 8.73 -13.88
CA GLY A 172 11.02 8.58 -14.67
C GLY A 172 12.20 8.02 -13.87
N GLY A 173 13.22 7.59 -14.60
CA GLY A 173 14.37 6.89 -14.05
C GLY A 173 14.06 5.46 -13.60
N SER A 174 14.99 4.87 -12.86
CA SER A 174 14.88 3.50 -12.36
C SER A 174 15.45 3.34 -10.96
N MET A 175 14.97 2.30 -10.29
CA MET A 175 15.48 1.82 -9.02
C MET A 175 15.84 0.34 -9.14
N VAL A 176 16.92 -0.05 -8.48
CA VAL A 176 17.27 -1.45 -8.24
C VAL A 176 17.13 -1.73 -6.74
N ALA A 177 16.51 -2.85 -6.37
CA ALA A 177 16.54 -3.41 -5.03
C ALA A 177 17.29 -4.75 -5.06
N ALA A 178 18.21 -4.96 -4.13
CA ALA A 178 18.98 -6.21 -4.00
C ALA A 178 19.21 -6.54 -2.53
N LEU A 179 19.22 -7.82 -2.18
CA LEU A 179 19.45 -8.25 -0.80
C LEU A 179 20.96 -8.45 -0.59
N SER A 180 21.47 -8.04 0.58
CA SER A 180 22.84 -8.31 0.99
C SER A 180 23.13 -9.82 1.06
N ASP A 181 24.41 -10.19 0.98
CA ASP A 181 24.83 -11.60 1.01
C ASP A 181 24.36 -12.36 2.27
N ASP A 182 24.19 -11.66 3.39
CA ASP A 182 23.71 -12.22 4.66
C ASP A 182 22.18 -12.19 4.81
N GLY A 183 21.47 -11.55 3.88
CA GLY A 183 20.02 -11.53 3.81
C GLY A 183 19.32 -10.50 4.69
N TRP A 184 20.07 -9.59 5.33
CA TRP A 184 19.53 -8.71 6.38
C TRP A 184 19.44 -7.23 5.97
N VAL A 185 20.09 -6.85 4.88
CA VAL A 185 20.07 -5.47 4.39
C VAL A 185 19.56 -5.48 2.97
N GLU A 186 18.46 -4.78 2.74
CA GLU A 186 17.98 -4.49 1.40
C GLU A 186 18.66 -3.24 0.89
N GLN A 187 19.35 -3.35 -0.23
CA GLN A 187 20.13 -2.30 -0.86
C GLN A 187 19.36 -1.73 -2.04
N PHE A 188 19.21 -0.42 -2.06
CA PHE A 188 18.59 0.35 -3.13
C PHE A 188 19.64 1.09 -3.94
N GLY A 189 19.49 1.07 -5.26
CA GLY A 189 20.23 1.93 -6.18
C GLY A 189 19.26 2.77 -7.00
N PHE A 190 19.47 4.09 -7.04
CA PHE A 190 18.60 5.03 -7.75
C PHE A 190 19.35 5.65 -8.94
N GLU A 191 18.75 5.59 -10.12
CA GLU A 191 19.23 6.29 -11.32
C GLU A 191 18.14 7.25 -11.82
N ARG A 192 18.26 8.52 -11.41
CA ARG A 192 17.26 9.59 -11.66
C ARG A 192 15.83 9.15 -11.35
N CYS A 193 15.65 8.31 -10.34
CA CYS A 193 14.37 7.75 -9.95
C CYS A 193 13.47 8.84 -9.37
N ALA A 194 12.28 9.03 -9.92
CA ALA A 194 11.31 10.00 -9.42
C ALA A 194 10.01 9.30 -8.98
N PHE A 195 9.78 9.26 -7.67
CA PHE A 195 8.49 8.87 -7.06
C PHE A 195 7.55 10.07 -6.90
N VAL A 196 8.12 11.28 -6.88
CA VAL A 196 7.42 12.56 -6.93
C VAL A 196 7.89 13.28 -8.19
N ASP A 197 6.96 13.81 -9.00
CA ASP A 197 7.30 14.50 -10.25
C ASP A 197 8.24 15.68 -9.98
N ASP A 198 9.31 15.81 -10.78
CA ASP A 198 10.36 16.81 -10.62
C ASP A 198 11.16 16.72 -9.30
N PHE A 199 11.19 15.55 -8.64
CA PHE A 199 12.09 15.22 -7.52
C PHE A 199 12.86 13.93 -7.84
N GLU A 200 14.00 14.07 -8.53
CA GLU A 200 14.76 12.93 -9.06
C GLU A 200 15.89 12.52 -8.09
N LEU A 201 15.94 11.26 -7.68
CA LEU A 201 17.00 10.70 -6.84
C LEU A 201 18.04 9.98 -7.70
N THR A 202 19.32 10.30 -7.49
CA THR A 202 20.45 9.51 -8.00
C THR A 202 21.40 9.20 -6.83
N GLY A 203 21.59 7.93 -6.50
CA GLY A 203 22.35 7.53 -5.33
C GLY A 203 22.01 6.13 -4.84
N SER A 204 22.10 5.94 -3.52
CA SER A 204 21.90 4.63 -2.88
C SER A 204 20.98 4.74 -1.67
N GLY A 205 20.47 3.60 -1.24
CA GLY A 205 19.69 3.46 -0.03
C GLY A 205 19.86 2.09 0.60
N GLU A 206 19.50 1.96 1.86
CA GLU A 206 19.48 0.70 2.59
C GLU A 206 18.28 0.61 3.51
N TYR A 207 17.70 -0.58 3.65
CA TYR A 207 16.79 -0.96 4.72
C TYR A 207 17.38 -2.14 5.50
N ASP A 208 17.72 -1.90 6.78
CA ASP A 208 18.19 -2.94 7.70
C ASP A 208 16.99 -3.53 8.43
N VAL A 209 16.69 -4.80 8.15
CA VAL A 209 15.49 -5.47 8.68
C VAL A 209 15.59 -5.79 10.17
N TRP A 210 16.79 -5.83 10.75
CA TRP A 210 16.98 -6.08 12.18
C TRP A 210 16.84 -4.80 13.00
N LEU A 211 17.37 -3.71 12.47
CA LEU A 211 17.29 -2.40 13.09
C LEU A 211 15.97 -1.70 12.78
N ASP A 212 15.19 -2.21 11.81
CA ASP A 212 14.03 -1.54 11.23
C ASP A 212 14.36 -0.09 10.85
N GLN A 213 15.51 0.07 10.18
CA GLN A 213 16.08 1.37 9.85
C GLN A 213 16.21 1.51 8.34
N THR A 214 15.74 2.65 7.81
CA THR A 214 15.90 3.01 6.40
C THR A 214 16.85 4.19 6.27
N THR A 215 17.76 4.16 5.30
CA THR A 215 18.65 5.29 5.00
C THR A 215 18.74 5.52 3.50
N PHE A 216 18.79 6.78 3.07
CA PHE A 216 19.02 7.15 1.67
C PHE A 216 20.12 8.20 1.57
N ASP A 217 21.05 8.01 0.65
CA ASP A 217 22.10 8.95 0.27
C ASP A 217 21.96 9.27 -1.21
N ALA A 218 21.38 10.43 -1.52
CA ALA A 218 21.01 10.75 -2.89
C ALA A 218 21.36 12.19 -3.29
N GLN A 219 21.88 12.32 -4.51
CA GLN A 219 21.82 13.57 -5.24
C GLN A 219 20.39 13.77 -5.71
N ILE A 220 19.84 14.95 -5.41
CA ILE A 220 18.50 15.35 -5.82
C ILE A 220 18.61 16.27 -7.03
N GLY A 221 17.82 15.98 -8.07
CA GLY A 221 17.65 16.83 -9.25
C GLY A 221 16.18 17.19 -9.48
N GLY A 222 15.91 18.04 -10.48
CA GLY A 222 14.56 18.48 -10.85
C GLY A 222 14.26 19.88 -10.33
N TYR A 223 13.20 20.02 -9.53
CA TYR A 223 12.67 21.29 -9.02
C TYR A 223 13.73 22.13 -8.32
N ALA A 224 14.58 21.46 -7.53
CA ALA A 224 15.76 22.04 -6.95
C ALA A 224 16.86 20.98 -6.80
N ASP A 225 18.09 21.36 -7.16
CA ASP A 225 19.23 20.46 -7.02
C ASP A 225 19.72 20.39 -5.56
N GLY A 226 20.25 19.24 -5.17
CA GLY A 226 20.76 19.02 -3.83
C GLY A 226 21.53 17.72 -3.62
N GLN A 227 22.04 17.55 -2.41
CA GLN A 227 22.54 16.30 -1.86
C GLN A 227 21.91 16.13 -0.49
N LEU A 228 21.15 15.07 -0.30
CA LEU A 228 20.44 14.77 0.95
C LEU A 228 20.86 13.40 1.47
N HIS A 229 20.94 13.32 2.79
CA HIS A 229 20.96 12.07 3.54
C HIS A 229 19.69 12.00 4.37
N TYR A 230 18.95 10.92 4.25
CA TYR A 230 17.71 10.66 4.97
C TYR A 230 17.86 9.43 5.85
N SER A 231 17.21 9.44 7.02
CA SER A 231 17.04 8.25 7.86
C SER A 231 15.63 8.14 8.43
N ARG A 232 15.16 6.90 8.59
CA ARG A 232 14.00 6.52 9.41
C ARG A 232 14.43 5.45 10.40
N GLU A 233 14.17 5.67 11.67
CA GLU A 233 14.47 4.74 12.77
C GLU A 233 13.27 3.83 13.08
N ALA A 234 13.51 2.76 13.84
CA ALA A 234 12.49 1.76 14.22
C ALA A 234 11.27 2.34 14.97
N ASP A 235 11.45 3.45 15.68
CA ASP A 235 10.36 4.10 16.40
C ASP A 235 9.52 5.01 15.48
N GLY A 236 9.91 5.16 14.21
CA GLY A 236 9.27 6.03 13.23
C GLY A 236 9.89 7.42 13.15
N ALA A 237 10.88 7.75 13.98
CA ALA A 237 11.57 9.04 13.89
C ALA A 237 12.26 9.16 12.53
N THR A 238 12.08 10.32 11.87
CA THR A 238 12.66 10.59 10.56
C THR A 238 13.57 11.80 10.60
N SER A 239 14.63 11.79 9.79
CA SER A 239 15.51 12.93 9.66
C SER A 239 16.03 13.09 8.24
N VAL A 240 16.33 14.33 7.86
CA VAL A 240 17.03 14.64 6.61
C VAL A 240 18.05 15.75 6.84
N HIS A 241 19.25 15.56 6.31
CA HIS A 241 20.30 16.56 6.36
C HIS A 241 21.05 16.69 5.03
N GLY A 242 21.62 17.87 4.78
CA GLY A 242 22.41 18.13 3.58
C GLY A 242 22.17 19.51 2.99
N ARG A 243 22.06 19.58 1.66
CA ARG A 243 21.77 20.81 0.94
C ARG A 243 20.74 20.58 -0.16
N TRP A 244 19.77 21.48 -0.26
CA TRP A 244 18.76 21.45 -1.32
C TRP A 244 18.34 22.87 -1.69
N GLY A 245 18.23 23.18 -2.99
CA GLY A 245 17.90 24.52 -3.48
C GLY A 245 18.88 25.60 -3.00
N GLY A 246 20.15 25.23 -2.81
CA GLY A 246 21.20 26.12 -2.30
C GLY A 246 21.14 26.42 -0.79
N ARG A 247 20.19 25.85 -0.05
CA ARG A 247 20.06 26.01 1.41
C ARG A 247 20.60 24.79 2.14
N VAL A 248 21.03 24.99 3.39
CA VAL A 248 21.33 23.87 4.29
C VAL A 248 20.01 23.31 4.80
N VAL A 249 19.90 21.99 4.81
CA VAL A 249 18.77 21.23 5.34
C VAL A 249 19.28 20.45 6.57
N ASP A 250 18.53 20.54 7.66
CA ASP A 250 18.72 19.80 8.90
C ASP A 250 17.35 19.77 9.60
N LEU A 251 16.55 18.76 9.23
CA LEU A 251 15.15 18.61 9.62
C LEU A 251 14.96 17.21 10.22
N GLY A 252 13.98 17.08 11.12
CA GLY A 252 13.55 15.78 11.60
C GLY A 252 12.23 15.88 12.33
N ASP A 253 11.46 14.80 12.25
CA ASP A 253 10.20 14.63 12.93
C ASP A 253 10.30 13.45 13.91
N GLY A 254 9.70 13.65 15.08
CA GLY A 254 9.68 12.63 16.12
C GLY A 254 8.79 11.43 15.75
N PRO A 255 8.86 10.37 16.56
CA PRO A 255 7.98 9.22 16.43
C PRO A 255 6.51 9.57 16.71
#